data_AF-A0A2N3CKJ0-F1
#
_entry.id   AF-A0A2N3CKJ0-F1
#
_cell.length_a   1.000
_cell.length_b   1.000
_cell.length_c   1.000
_cell.angle_alpha   90.00
_cell.angle_beta   90.00
_cell.angle_gamma   90.00
#
_symmetry.space_group_name_H-M   'P 1'
#
loop_
_entity.id
_entity.type
_entity.pdbx_description
1 polymer ?
#
loop_
_entity_poly.entity_id
_entity_poly.type
_entity_poly.pdbx_seq_one_letter_code
_entity_poly.pdbx_strand_id
1 'polypeptide(L)'
;MVDTLRGGATYLSQGASYSYLRARTLLAGPKLFQDEGFGFALNICKWEGFAVAAQDLILILEADLRPALPADVGLRVRGLASLYREVLAAEELPEHRAGLGWDDAIEAFDARLPVYLERPPLKPDAISIATALKLLEHAPVDEAVREADKMMVVNNTAFRFIEYQAKMRETLDLEAVAAELGRRMLGAA
;
A
#
# COMPACT_ATOMS: atom_id res chain seq x y z
N MET A 1 5.06 1.83 -14.65
CA MET A 1 5.05 0.92 -13.48
C MET A 1 5.08 1.69 -12.18
N VAL A 2 6.10 2.52 -11.91
CA VAL A 2 6.15 3.39 -10.72
C VAL A 2 4.87 4.22 -10.58
N ASP A 3 4.48 4.98 -11.62
CA ASP A 3 3.23 5.77 -11.58
C ASP A 3 1.96 4.96 -11.38
N THR A 4 1.92 3.74 -11.93
CA THR A 4 0.78 2.83 -11.76
C THR A 4 0.65 2.42 -10.29
N LEU A 5 1.75 1.99 -9.67
CA LEU A 5 1.79 1.58 -8.27
C LEU A 5 1.51 2.77 -7.34
N ARG A 6 2.11 3.93 -7.65
CA ARG A 6 1.90 5.19 -6.95
C ARG A 6 0.43 5.59 -6.97
N GLY A 7 -0.16 5.73 -8.16
CA GLY A 7 -1.57 6.08 -8.31
C GLY A 7 -2.51 5.06 -7.66
N GLY A 8 -2.18 3.77 -7.72
CA GLY A 8 -2.93 2.71 -7.04
C GLY A 8 -2.86 2.82 -5.52
N ALA A 9 -1.67 2.99 -4.96
CA ALA A 9 -1.47 3.13 -3.52
C ALA A 9 -2.18 4.38 -2.99
N THR A 10 -2.12 5.49 -3.72
CA THR A 10 -2.87 6.72 -3.41
C THR A 10 -4.37 6.47 -3.42
N TYR A 11 -4.89 5.83 -4.48
CA TYR A 11 -6.31 5.51 -4.59
C TYR A 11 -6.81 4.62 -3.44
N LEU A 12 -6.05 3.58 -3.10
CA LEU A 12 -6.42 2.61 -2.07
C LEU A 12 -6.34 3.20 -0.67
N SER A 13 -5.23 3.83 -0.31
CA SER A 13 -5.02 4.43 1.02
C SER A 13 -6.03 5.55 1.29
N GLN A 14 -6.17 6.50 0.37
CA GLN A 14 -7.12 7.60 0.52
C GLN A 14 -8.57 7.11 0.46
N GLY A 15 -8.88 6.21 -0.48
CA GLY A 15 -10.22 5.65 -0.61
C GLY A 15 -10.68 4.93 0.66
N ALA A 16 -9.81 4.11 1.25
CA ALA A 16 -10.08 3.40 2.49
C ALA A 16 -10.19 4.36 3.68
N SER A 17 -9.23 5.29 3.86
CA SER A 17 -9.25 6.26 4.97
C SER A 17 -10.50 7.14 4.94
N TYR A 18 -10.86 7.68 3.77
CA TYR A 18 -12.04 8.53 3.64
C TYR A 18 -13.34 7.76 3.85
N SER A 19 -13.44 6.55 3.28
CA SER A 19 -14.63 5.71 3.43
C SER A 19 -14.88 5.36 4.88
N TYR A 20 -13.83 4.99 5.61
CA TYR A 20 -13.91 4.68 7.03
C TYR A 20 -14.31 5.91 7.86
N LEU A 21 -13.55 6.99 7.74
CA LEU A 21 -13.77 8.17 8.60
C LEU A 21 -15.10 8.83 8.31
N ARG A 22 -15.54 8.90 7.05
CA ARG A 22 -16.88 9.43 6.71
C ARG A 22 -17.99 8.61 7.38
N ALA A 23 -17.85 7.29 7.43
CA ALA A 23 -18.82 6.43 8.11
C ALA A 23 -18.86 6.67 9.63
N ARG A 24 -17.71 7.02 10.24
CA ARG A 24 -17.61 7.28 11.69
C ARG A 24 -18.00 8.69 12.10
N THR A 25 -17.67 9.69 11.29
CA THR A 25 -17.95 11.10 11.61
C THR A 25 -19.41 11.48 11.35
N LEU A 26 -20.14 10.70 10.54
CA LEU A 26 -21.55 10.91 10.21
C LEU A 26 -21.87 12.40 9.92
N LEU A 27 -22.84 12.96 10.65
CA LEU A 27 -23.30 14.36 10.52
C LEU A 27 -22.28 15.39 11.01
N ALA A 28 -21.30 14.99 11.85
CA ALA A 28 -20.22 15.88 12.30
C ALA A 28 -19.10 16.03 11.26
N GLY A 29 -19.11 15.21 10.20
CA GLY A 29 -18.11 15.20 9.14
C GLY A 29 -17.77 16.61 8.61
N PRO A 30 -18.73 17.38 8.07
CA PRO A 30 -18.43 18.69 7.48
C PRO A 30 -17.68 19.65 8.42
N LYS A 31 -17.96 19.60 9.73
CA LYS A 31 -17.29 20.44 10.73
C LYS A 31 -15.90 19.89 11.10
N LEU A 32 -15.76 18.57 11.23
CA LEU A 32 -14.48 17.92 11.54
C LEU A 32 -13.47 18.05 10.39
N PHE A 33 -13.91 17.97 9.13
CA PHE A 33 -13.03 18.16 7.97
C PHE A 33 -12.59 19.64 7.78
N GLN A 34 -13.19 20.58 8.51
CA GLN A 34 -12.75 21.98 8.58
C GLN A 34 -11.79 22.24 9.75
N ASP A 35 -11.62 21.27 10.66
CA ASP A 35 -10.67 21.35 11.76
C ASP A 35 -9.26 21.03 11.26
N GLU A 36 -8.32 21.96 11.45
CA GLU A 36 -6.94 21.82 10.96
C GLU A 36 -6.22 20.63 11.61
N GLY A 37 -6.49 20.35 12.89
CA GLY A 37 -5.89 19.23 13.61
C GLY A 37 -6.36 17.88 13.07
N PHE A 38 -7.67 17.74 12.84
CA PHE A 38 -8.23 16.56 12.17
C PHE A 38 -7.69 16.41 10.75
N GLY A 39 -7.58 17.52 10.00
CA GLY A 39 -7.01 17.54 8.65
C GLY A 39 -5.57 17.02 8.62
N PHE A 40 -4.72 17.51 9.53
CA PHE A 40 -3.33 17.06 9.67
C PHE A 40 -3.24 15.58 10.06
N ALA A 41 -4.01 15.14 11.05
CA ALA A 41 -4.02 13.73 11.47
C ALA A 41 -4.53 12.78 10.36
N LEU A 42 -5.54 13.20 9.59
CA LEU A 42 -5.97 12.48 8.41
C LEU A 42 -4.88 12.43 7.34
N ASN A 43 -4.11 13.50 7.17
CA ASN A 43 -3.00 13.52 6.23
C ASN A 43 -1.94 12.46 6.61
N ILE A 44 -1.59 12.37 7.89
CA ILE A 44 -0.73 11.30 8.42
C ILE A 44 -1.32 9.93 8.06
N CYS A 45 -2.59 9.68 8.39
CA CYS A 45 -3.26 8.40 8.10
C CYS A 45 -3.15 7.99 6.62
N LYS A 46 -3.37 8.93 5.69
CA LYS A 46 -3.27 8.67 4.26
C LYS A 46 -1.85 8.31 3.83
N TRP A 47 -0.86 9.05 4.29
CA TRP A 47 0.54 8.86 3.89
C TRP A 47 1.14 7.58 4.46
N GLU A 48 0.84 7.29 5.73
CA GLU A 48 1.23 6.03 6.36
C GLU A 48 0.54 4.83 5.70
N GLY A 49 -0.76 4.99 5.39
CA GLY A 49 -1.49 4.01 4.59
C GLY A 49 -0.94 3.85 3.17
N PHE A 50 -0.53 4.92 2.52
CA PHE A 50 0.06 4.91 1.18
C PHE A 50 1.36 4.09 1.16
N ALA A 51 2.24 4.33 2.12
CA ALA A 51 3.52 3.64 2.21
C ALA A 51 3.32 2.12 2.29
N VAL A 52 2.37 1.63 3.08
CA VAL A 52 2.07 0.19 3.20
C VAL A 52 1.25 -0.33 2.02
N ALA A 53 0.30 0.46 1.48
CA ALA A 53 -0.49 0.07 0.32
C ALA A 53 0.37 -0.14 -0.93
N ALA A 54 1.42 0.66 -1.12
CA ALA A 54 2.39 0.45 -2.19
C ALA A 54 3.13 -0.90 -2.05
N GLN A 55 3.52 -1.27 -0.83
CA GLN A 55 4.13 -2.59 -0.58
C GLN A 55 3.15 -3.73 -0.90
N ASP A 56 1.90 -3.60 -0.46
CA ASP A 56 0.85 -4.60 -0.67
C ASP A 56 0.52 -4.75 -2.17
N LEU A 57 0.47 -3.64 -2.92
CA LEU A 57 0.30 -3.66 -4.37
C LEU A 57 1.46 -4.33 -5.10
N ILE A 58 2.70 -4.11 -4.66
CA ILE A 58 3.88 -4.77 -5.22
C ILE A 58 3.77 -6.29 -5.03
N LEU A 59 3.33 -6.75 -3.85
CA LEU A 59 3.12 -8.19 -3.59
C LEU A 59 1.99 -8.78 -4.43
N ILE A 60 0.90 -8.04 -4.64
CA ILE A 60 -0.22 -8.46 -5.50
C ILE A 60 0.23 -8.53 -6.97
N LEU A 61 1.01 -7.54 -7.42
CA LEU A 61 1.56 -7.55 -8.77
C LEU A 61 2.54 -8.72 -8.95
N GLU A 62 3.42 -8.96 -7.97
CA GLU A 62 4.32 -10.12 -8.00
C GLU A 62 3.54 -11.42 -8.08
N ALA A 63 2.44 -11.57 -7.34
CA ALA A 63 1.60 -12.76 -7.37
C ALA A 63 1.05 -13.06 -8.78
N ASP A 64 0.64 -12.02 -9.50
CA ASP A 64 0.09 -12.13 -10.86
C ASP A 64 1.18 -12.43 -11.90
N LEU A 65 2.38 -11.89 -11.71
CA LEU A 65 3.47 -12.01 -12.66
C LEU A 65 4.42 -13.18 -12.36
N ARG A 66 4.30 -13.80 -11.17
CA ARG A 66 5.23 -14.79 -10.63
C ARG A 66 5.71 -15.85 -11.65
N PRO A 67 4.85 -16.45 -12.49
CA PRO A 67 5.29 -17.46 -13.47
C PRO A 67 6.24 -16.92 -14.55
N ALA A 68 6.19 -15.63 -14.84
CA ALA A 68 6.99 -14.96 -15.86
C ALA A 68 8.25 -14.26 -15.29
N LEU A 69 8.41 -14.22 -13.97
CA LEU A 69 9.56 -13.61 -13.31
C LEU A 69 10.69 -14.63 -13.05
N PRO A 70 11.96 -14.19 -12.98
CA PRO A 70 13.11 -15.07 -12.68
C PRO A 70 12.86 -15.93 -11.44
N ALA A 71 13.22 -17.22 -11.43
CA ALA A 71 12.96 -18.11 -10.29
C ALA A 71 13.78 -17.77 -9.03
N ASP A 72 14.88 -17.03 -9.19
CA ASP A 72 15.76 -16.61 -8.10
C ASP A 72 15.05 -15.59 -7.19
N VAL A 73 14.80 -15.99 -5.94
CA VAL A 73 14.16 -15.14 -4.93
C VAL A 73 14.99 -13.91 -4.61
N GLY A 74 16.32 -14.01 -4.59
CA GLY A 74 17.21 -12.89 -4.31
C GLY A 74 17.14 -11.80 -5.39
N LEU A 75 17.08 -12.18 -6.67
CA LEU A 75 16.85 -11.23 -7.77
C LEU A 75 15.50 -10.53 -7.62
N ARG A 76 14.44 -11.29 -7.25
CA ARG A 76 13.12 -10.70 -7.03
C ARG A 76 13.09 -9.73 -5.86
N VAL A 77 13.68 -10.11 -4.73
CA VAL A 77 13.79 -9.25 -3.53
C VAL A 77 14.43 -7.92 -3.93
N ARG A 78 15.61 -7.94 -4.57
CA ARG A 78 16.30 -6.71 -4.97
C ARG A 78 15.46 -5.86 -5.92
N GLY A 79 14.88 -6.46 -6.96
CA GLY A 79 14.09 -5.73 -7.95
C GLY A 79 12.82 -5.08 -7.37
N LEU A 80 12.07 -5.82 -6.56
CA LEU A 80 10.82 -5.31 -5.95
C LEU A 80 11.11 -4.30 -4.83
N ALA A 81 12.17 -4.50 -4.06
CA ALA A 81 12.62 -3.57 -3.03
C ALA A 81 13.13 -2.25 -3.63
N SER A 82 13.83 -2.29 -4.77
CA SER A 82 14.18 -1.10 -5.55
C SER A 82 12.94 -0.38 -6.07
N LEU A 83 11.98 -1.13 -6.64
CA LEU A 83 10.73 -0.57 -7.14
C LEU A 83 9.94 0.15 -6.04
N TYR A 84 9.90 -0.40 -4.82
CA TYR A 84 9.25 0.25 -3.70
C TYR A 84 9.91 1.58 -3.33
N ARG A 85 11.26 1.61 -3.26
CA ARG A 85 12.01 2.84 -3.02
C ARG A 85 11.76 3.90 -4.10
N GLU A 86 11.69 3.49 -5.37
CA GLU A 86 11.34 4.39 -6.49
C GLU A 86 9.93 4.97 -6.35
N VAL A 87 8.95 4.17 -5.88
CA VAL A 87 7.58 4.64 -5.63
C VAL A 87 7.56 5.70 -4.52
N LEU A 88 8.29 5.47 -3.41
CA LEU A 88 8.38 6.43 -2.32
C LEU A 88 9.13 7.72 -2.72
N ALA A 89 10.23 7.57 -3.46
CA ALA A 89 11.06 8.70 -3.91
C ALA A 89 10.37 9.57 -4.98
N ALA A 90 9.31 9.08 -5.61
CA ALA A 90 8.50 9.84 -6.56
C ALA A 90 7.52 10.82 -5.89
N GLU A 91 7.36 10.75 -4.57
CA GLU A 91 6.50 11.64 -3.81
C GLU A 91 7.31 12.70 -3.07
N GLU A 92 6.76 13.90 -2.94
CA GLU A 92 7.30 14.88 -2.01
C GLU A 92 7.10 14.37 -0.57
N LEU A 93 8.10 14.55 0.28
CA LEU A 93 7.99 14.12 1.67
C LEU A 93 6.86 14.90 2.37
N PRO A 94 5.88 14.21 2.97
CA PRO A 94 4.84 14.88 3.72
C PRO A 94 5.42 15.50 4.99
N GLU A 95 4.74 16.54 5.49
CA GLU A 95 5.22 17.35 6.62
C GLU A 95 5.61 16.51 7.84
N HIS A 96 4.82 15.50 8.21
CA HIS A 96 5.11 14.64 9.37
C HIS A 96 6.30 13.69 9.15
N ARG A 97 6.77 13.53 7.91
CA ARG A 97 7.98 12.77 7.55
C ARG A 97 9.18 13.66 7.25
N ALA A 98 9.05 14.99 7.32
CA ALA A 98 10.17 15.89 7.12
C ALA A 98 11.29 15.60 8.13
N GLY A 99 12.50 15.31 7.65
CA GLY A 99 13.65 14.94 8.48
C GLY A 99 13.65 13.50 9.01
N LEU A 100 12.56 12.74 8.85
CA LEU A 100 12.48 11.30 9.16
C LEU A 100 12.63 10.43 7.92
N GLY A 101 12.10 10.87 6.79
CA GLY A 101 12.08 10.08 5.55
C GLY A 101 11.19 8.83 5.66
N TRP A 102 11.54 7.83 4.85
CA TRP A 102 10.80 6.56 4.72
C TRP A 102 11.62 5.34 5.13
N ASP A 103 12.74 5.53 5.81
CA ASP A 103 13.69 4.45 6.10
C ASP A 103 13.05 3.33 6.92
N ASP A 104 12.21 3.66 7.91
CA ASP A 104 11.42 2.69 8.69
C ASP A 104 10.47 1.85 7.81
N ALA A 105 9.77 2.48 6.86
CA ALA A 105 8.86 1.81 5.96
C ALA A 105 9.61 0.91 4.96
N ILE A 106 10.79 1.35 4.50
CA ILE A 106 11.70 0.60 3.64
C ILE A 106 12.24 -0.62 4.38
N GLU A 107 12.76 -0.44 5.59
CA GLU A 107 13.26 -1.53 6.43
C GLU A 107 12.18 -2.57 6.73
N ALA A 108 10.96 -2.12 7.04
CA ALA A 108 9.82 -3.01 7.26
C ALA A 108 9.47 -3.82 5.99
N PHE A 109 9.55 -3.20 4.80
CA PHE A 109 9.30 -3.91 3.55
C PHE A 109 10.42 -4.90 3.23
N ASP A 110 11.67 -4.49 3.35
CA ASP A 110 12.84 -5.33 3.09
C ASP A 110 12.85 -6.57 3.99
N ALA A 111 12.45 -6.42 5.26
CA ALA A 111 12.37 -7.53 6.21
C ALA A 111 11.26 -8.53 5.86
N ARG A 112 10.08 -8.05 5.42
CA ARG A 112 8.93 -8.93 5.14
C ARG A 112 8.97 -9.55 3.75
N LEU A 113 9.51 -8.84 2.75
CA LEU A 113 9.49 -9.25 1.35
C LEU A 113 10.02 -10.68 1.09
N PRO A 114 11.23 -11.10 1.55
CA PRO A 114 11.71 -12.45 1.32
C PRO A 114 10.76 -13.52 1.89
N VAL A 115 10.17 -13.27 3.07
CA VAL A 115 9.22 -14.19 3.72
C VAL A 115 7.98 -14.43 2.85
N TYR A 116 7.49 -13.42 2.16
CA TYR A 116 6.35 -13.56 1.22
C TYR A 116 6.75 -14.26 -0.08
N LEU A 117 7.96 -14.02 -0.58
CA LEU A 117 8.43 -14.62 -1.84
C LEU A 117 8.78 -16.10 -1.72
N GLU A 118 9.17 -16.57 -0.53
CA GLU A 118 9.44 -17.99 -0.24
C GLU A 118 8.17 -18.85 -0.14
N ARG A 119 6.99 -18.23 -0.07
CA ARG A 119 5.70 -18.91 0.12
C ARG A 119 4.84 -18.79 -1.13
N PRO A 120 3.83 -19.66 -1.32
CA PRO A 120 2.81 -19.44 -2.35
C PRO A 120 2.21 -18.02 -2.25
N PRO A 121 1.90 -17.35 -3.37
CA PRO A 121 1.38 -16.00 -3.33
C PRO A 121 0.08 -15.94 -2.53
N LEU A 122 -0.05 -14.94 -1.68
CA LEU A 122 -1.29 -14.68 -0.97
C LEU A 122 -2.29 -13.97 -1.89
N LYS A 123 -3.57 -14.11 -1.55
CA LYS A 123 -4.65 -13.37 -2.19
C LYS A 123 -4.70 -11.92 -1.66
N PRO A 124 -5.29 -10.96 -2.42
CA PRO A 124 -5.33 -9.56 -2.02
C PRO A 124 -5.98 -9.28 -0.66
N ASP A 125 -7.00 -10.05 -0.28
CA ASP A 125 -7.67 -9.97 1.02
C ASP A 125 -6.70 -10.21 2.17
N ALA A 126 -5.83 -11.21 2.07
CA ALA A 126 -4.82 -11.50 3.09
C ALA A 126 -3.66 -10.49 3.08
N ILE A 127 -3.23 -10.03 1.89
CA ILE A 127 -2.13 -9.05 1.78
C ILE A 127 -2.53 -7.70 2.39
N SER A 128 -3.73 -7.21 2.04
CA SER A 128 -4.22 -5.88 2.40
C SER A 128 -4.49 -5.65 3.89
N ILE A 129 -4.41 -6.70 4.72
CA ILE A 129 -4.53 -6.59 6.19
C ILE A 129 -3.48 -5.61 6.72
N ALA A 130 -2.26 -5.64 6.19
CA ALA A 130 -1.19 -4.73 6.63
C ALA A 130 -1.58 -3.26 6.41
N THR A 131 -2.08 -2.92 5.22
CA THR A 131 -2.61 -1.58 4.93
C THR A 131 -3.76 -1.21 5.87
N ALA A 132 -4.73 -2.10 6.08
CA ALA A 132 -5.89 -1.83 6.93
C ALA A 132 -5.48 -1.50 8.38
N LEU A 133 -4.54 -2.26 8.94
CA LEU A 133 -4.04 -2.04 10.30
C LEU A 133 -3.25 -0.72 10.39
N LYS A 134 -2.44 -0.38 9.39
CA LYS A 134 -1.71 0.89 9.37
C LYS A 134 -2.67 2.09 9.27
N LEU A 135 -3.74 1.98 8.47
CA LEU A 135 -4.78 3.01 8.41
C LEU A 135 -5.46 3.23 9.77
N LEU A 136 -5.80 2.13 10.47
CA LEU A 136 -6.39 2.21 11.81
C LEU A 136 -5.45 2.85 12.82
N GLU A 137 -4.18 2.46 12.83
CA GLU A 137 -3.14 2.98 13.74
C GLU A 137 -3.08 4.52 13.73
N HIS A 138 -3.27 5.13 12.56
CA HIS A 138 -3.23 6.58 12.37
C HIS A 138 -4.60 7.23 12.21
N ALA A 139 -5.70 6.47 12.29
CA ALA A 139 -7.04 7.03 12.10
C ALA A 139 -7.36 8.06 13.19
N PRO A 140 -7.79 9.30 12.86
CA PRO A 140 -8.07 10.36 13.84
C PRO A 140 -9.40 10.14 14.59
N VAL A 141 -9.49 9.02 15.31
CA VAL A 141 -10.59 8.61 16.19
C VAL A 141 -9.99 7.98 17.45
N ASP A 142 -10.79 7.88 18.50
CA ASP A 142 -10.38 7.27 19.76
C ASP A 142 -9.88 5.82 19.59
N GLU A 143 -8.89 5.43 20.37
CA GLU A 143 -8.27 4.10 20.29
C GLU A 143 -9.28 2.96 20.48
N ALA A 144 -10.20 3.10 21.45
CA ALA A 144 -11.29 2.13 21.65
C ALA A 144 -12.18 1.97 20.42
N VAL A 145 -12.35 3.03 19.62
CA VAL A 145 -13.11 2.98 18.37
C VAL A 145 -12.32 2.25 17.29
N ARG A 146 -11.00 2.51 17.17
CA ARG A 146 -10.13 1.80 16.21
C ARG A 146 -10.15 0.29 16.44
N GLU A 147 -10.06 -0.12 17.71
CA GLU A 147 -10.08 -1.53 18.08
C GLU A 147 -11.44 -2.18 17.79
N ALA A 148 -12.55 -1.50 18.12
CA ALA A 148 -13.90 -2.00 17.80
C ALA A 148 -14.14 -2.13 16.29
N ASP A 149 -13.57 -1.24 15.48
CA ASP A 149 -13.78 -1.18 14.03
C ASP A 149 -12.79 -2.04 13.22
N LYS A 150 -11.85 -2.73 13.88
CA LYS A 150 -10.73 -3.42 13.22
C LYS A 150 -11.16 -4.33 12.08
N MET A 151 -12.11 -5.24 12.34
CA MET A 151 -12.62 -6.18 11.32
C MET A 151 -13.36 -5.47 10.18
N MET A 152 -14.07 -4.39 10.47
CA MET A 152 -14.78 -3.62 9.45
C MET A 152 -13.79 -2.96 8.49
N VAL A 153 -12.72 -2.34 9.00
CA VAL A 153 -11.71 -1.69 8.16
C VAL A 153 -10.88 -2.70 7.39
N VAL A 154 -10.53 -3.84 7.98
CA VAL A 154 -9.89 -4.96 7.27
C VAL A 154 -10.75 -5.40 6.08
N ASN A 155 -12.03 -5.67 6.29
CA ASN A 155 -12.93 -6.10 5.22
C ASN A 155 -13.10 -5.03 4.14
N ASN A 156 -13.27 -3.76 4.53
CA ASN A 156 -13.39 -2.66 3.56
C ASN A 156 -12.14 -2.53 2.68
N THR A 157 -10.97 -2.62 3.30
CA THR A 157 -9.69 -2.52 2.61
C THR A 157 -9.50 -3.71 1.66
N ALA A 158 -9.81 -4.93 2.12
CA ALA A 158 -9.75 -6.14 1.29
C ALA A 158 -10.58 -6.02 0.01
N PHE A 159 -11.84 -5.58 0.10
CA PHE A 159 -12.68 -5.41 -1.09
C PHE A 159 -12.07 -4.42 -2.09
N ARG A 160 -11.53 -3.28 -1.61
CA ARG A 160 -10.88 -2.29 -2.48
C ARG A 160 -9.67 -2.86 -3.20
N PHE A 161 -8.85 -3.65 -2.52
CA PHE A 161 -7.67 -4.28 -3.13
C PHE A 161 -8.06 -5.37 -4.14
N ILE A 162 -9.11 -6.15 -3.87
CA ILE A 162 -9.64 -7.14 -4.83
C ILE A 162 -10.14 -6.44 -6.09
N GLU A 163 -10.96 -5.38 -5.94
CA GLU A 163 -11.46 -4.58 -7.06
C GLU A 163 -10.33 -3.95 -7.86
N TYR A 164 -9.31 -3.42 -7.17
CA TYR A 164 -8.17 -2.80 -7.83
C TYR A 164 -7.30 -3.82 -8.57
N GLN A 165 -7.08 -5.02 -8.02
CA GLN A 165 -6.39 -6.09 -8.75
C GLN A 165 -7.14 -6.47 -10.03
N ALA A 166 -8.47 -6.63 -9.97
CA ALA A 166 -9.27 -6.92 -11.15
C ALA A 166 -9.08 -5.83 -12.22
N LYS A 167 -9.16 -4.56 -11.81
CA LYS A 167 -8.89 -3.41 -12.70
C LYS A 167 -7.48 -3.43 -13.28
N MET A 168 -6.46 -3.74 -12.48
CA MET A 168 -5.08 -3.85 -12.98
C MET A 168 -4.97 -4.92 -14.07
N ARG A 169 -5.57 -6.09 -13.88
CA ARG A 169 -5.55 -7.18 -14.87
C ARG A 169 -6.27 -6.82 -16.17
N GLU A 170 -7.28 -5.96 -16.09
CA GLU A 170 -8.01 -5.47 -17.26
C GLU A 170 -7.26 -4.37 -18.02
N THR A 171 -6.45 -3.56 -17.32
CA THR A 171 -5.89 -2.32 -17.88
C THR A 171 -4.40 -2.37 -18.15
N LEU A 172 -3.67 -3.29 -17.52
CA LEU A 172 -2.25 -3.45 -17.70
C LEU A 172 -1.94 -4.55 -18.71
N ASP A 173 -0.98 -4.28 -19.58
CA ASP A 173 -0.30 -5.32 -20.34
C ASP A 173 0.64 -6.08 -19.39
N LEU A 174 0.14 -7.15 -18.78
CA LEU A 174 0.88 -7.92 -17.78
C LEU A 174 2.13 -8.59 -18.37
N GLU A 175 2.14 -8.92 -19.66
CA GLU A 175 3.31 -9.48 -20.33
C GLU A 175 4.41 -8.42 -20.47
N ALA A 176 4.05 -7.21 -20.90
CA ALA A 176 4.99 -6.10 -20.98
C ALA A 176 5.53 -5.70 -19.60
N VAL A 177 4.68 -5.70 -18.57
CA VAL A 177 5.10 -5.43 -17.18
C VAL A 177 6.04 -6.52 -16.67
N ALA A 178 5.75 -7.80 -16.89
CA ALA A 178 6.63 -8.90 -16.51
C ALA A 178 7.99 -8.80 -17.21
N ALA A 179 8.02 -8.49 -18.51
CA ALA A 179 9.25 -8.35 -19.27
C ALA A 179 10.13 -7.19 -18.75
N GLU A 180 9.51 -6.04 -18.45
CA GLU A 180 10.21 -4.90 -17.86
C GLU A 180 10.75 -5.20 -16.47
N LEU A 181 9.92 -5.80 -15.60
CA LEU A 181 10.33 -6.14 -14.24
C LEU A 181 11.43 -7.22 -14.24
N GLY A 182 11.35 -8.21 -15.13
CA GLY A 182 12.38 -9.23 -15.32
C GLY A 182 13.72 -8.63 -15.77
N ARG A 183 13.72 -7.69 -16.73
CA ARG A 183 14.93 -6.96 -17.13
C ARG A 183 15.56 -6.20 -15.97
N ARG A 184 14.72 -5.50 -15.17
CA ARG A 184 15.18 -4.78 -13.97
C ARG A 184 15.83 -5.71 -12.96
N MET A 185 15.22 -6.86 -12.67
CA MET A 185 15.76 -7.85 -11.73
C MET A 185 17.10 -8.41 -12.20
N LEU A 186 17.25 -8.68 -13.49
CA LEU A 186 18.50 -9.22 -14.07
C LEU A 186 19.59 -8.16 -14.21
N GLY A 187 19.24 -6.88 -14.40
CA GLY A 187 20.17 -5.76 -14.47
C GLY A 187 20.61 -5.23 -13.09
N ALA A 188 19.91 -5.61 -12.02
CA ALA A 188 20.25 -5.30 -10.63
C ALA A 188 21.16 -6.37 -9.98
N ALA A 189 21.87 -7.15 -10.80
CA ALA A 189 22.79 -8.22 -10.41
C ALA A 189 24.25 -7.73 -10.38
#